data_AF-B7PHW7-F1
#
_entry.id   AF-B7PHW7-F1
#
_cell.length_a   1.000
_cell.length_b   1.000
_cell.length_c   1.000
_cell.angle_alpha   90.00
_cell.angle_beta   90.00
_cell.angle_gamma   90.00
#
_symmetry.space_group_name_H-M   'P 1'
#
loop_
_entity.id
_entity.type
_entity.pdbx_description
1 polymer ?
#
loop_
_entity_poly.entity_id
_entity_poly.type
_entity_poly.pdbx_seq_one_letter_code
_entity_poly.pdbx_strand_id
1 'polypeptide(L)'
;FGKLCNKSEQCSSLGPEFWCHPDYHNCTCRGGLLWIVNLHRCAEAVSLKEECEASEQCIAYDRHSYCGEFGRSQLPPKICQCQFGFNMKSHDKQTRCIEIPNAFGTPLFDSRDTVPIVMGCLAAGLALVACCAGIVQLLR
;
A
#
# COMPACT_ATOMS: atom_id res chain seq x y z
N PHE A 1 -20.93 0.71 17.88
CA PHE A 1 -20.10 -0.48 18.17
C PHE A 1 -19.80 -0.56 19.66
N GLY A 2 -19.68 -1.76 20.25
CA GLY A 2 -19.24 -1.96 21.65
C GLY A 2 -20.26 -1.62 22.74
N LYS A 3 -21.48 -1.20 22.39
CA LYS A 3 -22.57 -0.93 23.36
C LYS A 3 -23.02 -2.23 24.01
N LEU A 4 -23.30 -2.20 25.31
CA LEU A 4 -23.85 -3.35 26.03
C LEU A 4 -25.24 -3.70 25.49
N CYS A 5 -25.52 -4.99 25.35
CA CYS A 5 -26.78 -5.50 24.81
C CYS A 5 -27.12 -6.87 25.41
N ASN A 6 -28.42 -7.13 25.51
CA ASN A 6 -28.99 -8.43 25.84
C ASN A 6 -29.69 -9.08 24.63
N LYS A 7 -30.14 -8.26 23.67
CA LYS A 7 -30.80 -8.71 22.42
C LYS A 7 -30.27 -7.95 21.23
N SER A 8 -30.22 -8.60 20.07
CA SER A 8 -29.72 -8.01 18.81
C SER A 8 -30.52 -6.79 18.34
N GLU A 9 -31.81 -6.71 18.69
CA GLU A 9 -32.68 -5.56 18.41
C GLU A 9 -32.14 -4.24 18.99
N GLN A 10 -31.41 -4.32 20.11
CA GLN A 10 -30.80 -3.15 20.74
C GLN A 10 -29.63 -2.59 19.92
N CYS A 11 -29.01 -3.43 19.09
CA CYS A 11 -27.90 -3.05 18.22
C CYS A 11 -28.36 -2.52 16.87
N SER A 12 -29.64 -2.67 16.50
CA SER A 12 -30.19 -2.26 15.20
C SER A 12 -30.05 -0.76 14.93
N SER A 13 -29.95 0.07 15.98
CA SER A 13 -29.67 1.51 15.87
C SER A 13 -28.31 1.84 15.26
N LEU A 14 -27.37 0.88 15.25
CA LEU A 14 -26.04 1.04 14.65
C LEU A 14 -26.02 0.64 13.16
N GLY A 15 -27.04 -0.09 12.69
CA GLY A 15 -27.15 -0.60 11.34
C GLY A 15 -27.54 -2.08 11.29
N PRO A 16 -27.94 -2.59 10.11
CA PRO A 16 -28.34 -3.99 9.93
C PRO A 16 -27.18 -4.98 10.08
N GLU A 17 -25.96 -4.50 9.88
CA GLU A 17 -24.71 -5.27 10.01
C GLU A 17 -24.35 -5.60 11.47
N PHE A 18 -25.06 -5.02 12.44
CA PHE A 18 -24.75 -5.17 13.86
C PHE A 18 -25.67 -6.18 14.54
N TRP A 19 -25.08 -6.94 15.46
CA TRP A 19 -25.82 -7.89 16.30
C TRP A 19 -25.25 -7.91 17.71
N CYS A 20 -26.01 -8.48 18.64
CA CYS A 20 -25.54 -8.64 20.00
C CYS A 20 -24.76 -9.94 20.11
N HIS A 21 -23.47 -9.85 20.46
CA HIS A 21 -22.65 -11.04 20.62
C HIS A 21 -23.11 -11.82 21.86
N PRO A 22 -23.42 -13.12 21.74
CA PRO A 22 -24.00 -13.89 22.85
C PRO A 22 -23.05 -13.99 24.05
N ASP A 23 -21.74 -14.14 23.82
CA ASP A 23 -20.76 -14.32 24.89
C ASP A 23 -20.29 -13.01 25.55
N TYR A 24 -20.19 -11.92 24.79
CA TYR A 24 -19.64 -10.65 25.28
C TYR A 24 -20.72 -9.63 25.66
N HIS A 25 -21.99 -9.93 25.37
CA HIS A 25 -23.12 -9.02 25.62
C HIS A 25 -22.89 -7.61 25.08
N ASN A 26 -22.24 -7.50 23.92
CA ASN A 26 -21.94 -6.22 23.28
C ASN A 26 -22.27 -6.23 21.77
N CYS A 27 -22.57 -5.05 21.24
CA CYS A 27 -22.90 -4.88 19.84
C CYS A 27 -21.65 -4.96 18.95
N THR A 28 -21.58 -6.01 18.14
CA THR A 28 -20.46 -6.28 17.23
C THR A 28 -20.96 -6.39 15.79
N CYS A 29 -20.03 -6.43 14.83
CA CYS A 29 -20.34 -6.72 13.44
C CYS A 29 -20.75 -8.18 13.27
N ARG A 30 -21.74 -8.43 12.40
CA ARG A 30 -22.29 -9.76 12.12
C ARG A 30 -21.42 -10.51 11.13
N GLY A 31 -21.42 -11.84 11.18
CA GLY A 31 -21.02 -12.67 10.03
C GLY A 31 -19.58 -12.49 9.55
N GLY A 32 -18.61 -12.38 10.46
CA GLY A 32 -17.19 -12.22 10.08
C GLY A 32 -16.82 -10.85 9.54
N LEU A 33 -17.78 -9.91 9.48
CA LEU A 33 -17.51 -8.51 9.15
C LEU A 33 -16.63 -7.85 10.22
N LEU A 34 -15.86 -6.86 9.78
CA LEU A 34 -14.89 -6.15 10.58
C LEU A 34 -15.38 -4.73 10.82
N TRP A 35 -15.21 -4.24 12.05
CA TRP A 35 -15.46 -2.84 12.35
C TRP A 35 -14.31 -1.98 11.82
N ILE A 36 -14.57 -1.21 10.77
CA ILE A 36 -13.59 -0.29 10.19
C ILE A 36 -13.73 1.06 10.87
N VAL A 37 -12.74 1.41 11.70
CA VAL A 37 -12.78 2.61 12.55
C VAL A 37 -12.93 3.87 11.71
N ASN A 38 -12.13 4.00 10.66
CA ASN A 38 -12.10 5.18 9.80
C ASN A 38 -13.41 5.39 8.99
N LEU A 39 -14.14 4.31 8.69
CA LEU A 39 -15.40 4.38 7.94
C LEU A 39 -16.63 4.36 8.85
N HIS A 40 -16.44 4.16 10.16
CA HIS A 40 -17.51 4.00 11.14
C HIS A 40 -18.60 2.99 10.71
N ARG A 41 -18.21 1.90 10.05
CA ARG A 41 -19.14 0.85 9.59
C ARG A 41 -18.49 -0.54 9.61
N CYS A 42 -19.33 -1.56 9.54
CA CYS A 42 -18.89 -2.93 9.33
C CYS A 42 -18.62 -3.16 7.84
N ALA A 43 -17.49 -3.78 7.51
CA ALA A 43 -17.13 -4.14 6.14
C ALA A 43 -16.38 -5.47 6.10
N GLU A 44 -16.32 -6.08 4.92
CA GLU A 44 -15.58 -7.31 4.68
C GLU A 44 -14.08 -7.05 4.54
N ALA A 45 -13.29 -8.10 4.79
CA ALA A 45 -11.89 -8.12 4.40
C ALA A 45 -11.80 -8.13 2.87
N VAL A 46 -10.82 -7.41 2.32
CA VAL A 46 -10.63 -7.27 0.87
C VAL A 46 -9.32 -7.93 0.49
N SER A 47 -9.33 -8.73 -0.58
CA SER A 47 -8.14 -9.45 -0.99
C SER A 47 -7.15 -8.55 -1.75
N LEU A 48 -5.90 -9.02 -1.88
CA LEU A 48 -4.87 -8.28 -2.60
C LEU A 48 -5.29 -8.06 -4.06
N LYS A 49 -5.03 -6.84 -4.57
CA LYS A 49 -5.44 -6.31 -5.88
C LYS A 49 -6.92 -5.99 -6.07
N GLU A 50 -7.76 -6.18 -5.05
CA GLU A 50 -9.14 -5.72 -5.10
C GLU A 50 -9.27 -4.30 -4.55
N GLU A 51 -10.36 -3.62 -4.93
CA GLU A 51 -10.65 -2.26 -4.52
C GLU A 51 -10.99 -2.19 -3.03
N CYS A 52 -10.40 -1.20 -2.36
CA CYS A 52 -10.54 -1.01 -0.92
C CYS A 52 -10.87 0.45 -0.61
N GLU A 53 -11.54 0.65 0.53
CA GLU A 53 -11.84 1.99 1.05
C GLU A 53 -10.90 2.36 2.19
N ALA A 54 -10.50 1.37 3.00
CA ALA A 54 -9.64 1.55 4.15
C ALA A 54 -8.60 0.42 4.30
N SER A 55 -7.42 0.74 4.85
CA SER A 55 -6.33 -0.22 5.02
C SER A 55 -6.69 -1.37 5.95
N GLU A 56 -7.57 -1.16 6.92
CA GLU A 56 -8.04 -2.18 7.86
C GLU A 56 -8.70 -3.37 7.14
N GLN A 57 -9.34 -3.13 5.99
CA GLN A 57 -9.92 -4.21 5.17
C GLN A 57 -8.85 -5.12 4.58
N CYS A 58 -7.76 -4.52 4.11
CA CYS A 58 -6.61 -5.25 3.57
C CYS A 58 -5.85 -5.97 4.68
N ILE A 59 -5.60 -5.29 5.81
CA ILE A 59 -4.86 -5.83 6.96
C ILE A 59 -5.53 -7.08 7.54
N ALA A 60 -6.87 -7.12 7.52
CA ALA A 60 -7.62 -8.29 7.96
C ALA A 60 -7.47 -9.49 7.00
N TYR A 61 -7.22 -9.26 5.72
CA TYR A 61 -6.87 -10.31 4.76
C TYR A 61 -5.40 -10.75 4.89
N ASP A 62 -4.48 -9.78 4.92
CA ASP A 62 -3.04 -10.00 5.12
C ASP A 62 -2.44 -8.85 5.95
N ARG A 63 -1.79 -9.17 7.07
CA ARG A 63 -1.25 -8.19 8.03
C ARG A 63 -0.20 -7.26 7.43
N HIS A 64 0.48 -7.65 6.36
CA HIS A 64 1.51 -6.86 5.70
C HIS A 64 0.99 -6.16 4.44
N SER A 65 -0.32 -5.89 4.40
CA SER A 65 -0.96 -5.16 3.31
C SER A 65 -1.52 -3.82 3.78
N TYR A 66 -1.85 -2.96 2.82
CA TYR A 66 -2.49 -1.65 3.05
C TYR A 66 -3.33 -1.26 1.84
N CYS A 67 -4.22 -0.29 2.02
CA CYS A 67 -5.04 0.27 0.95
C CYS A 67 -4.31 1.46 0.33
N GLY A 68 -3.92 1.35 -0.93
CA GLY A 68 -3.11 2.35 -1.63
C GLY A 68 -3.60 2.65 -3.03
N GLU A 69 -3.36 3.88 -3.49
CA GLU A 69 -3.66 4.30 -4.86
C GLU A 69 -2.83 3.51 -5.87
N PHE A 70 -3.45 3.14 -6.99
CA PHE A 70 -2.79 2.41 -8.07
C PHE A 70 -3.06 3.06 -9.42
N GLY A 71 -1.99 3.25 -10.21
CA GLY A 71 -2.06 3.84 -11.55
C GLY A 71 -1.77 5.34 -11.58
N ARG A 72 -1.93 5.94 -12.76
CA ARG A 72 -1.64 7.35 -13.05
C ARG A 72 -2.88 8.13 -13.52
N SER A 73 -4.07 7.59 -13.32
CA SER A 73 -5.32 8.28 -13.67
C SER A 73 -5.53 9.49 -12.76
N GLN A 74 -6.37 10.44 -13.22
CA GLN A 74 -6.73 11.62 -12.45
C GLN A 74 -7.41 11.28 -11.10
N LEU A 75 -8.14 10.16 -11.08
CA LEU A 75 -8.62 9.50 -9.87
C LEU A 75 -8.08 8.06 -9.90
N PRO A 76 -6.95 7.77 -9.22
CA PRO A 76 -6.45 6.41 -9.13
C PRO A 76 -7.37 5.58 -8.23
N PRO A 77 -7.78 4.37 -8.66
CA PRO A 77 -8.47 3.46 -7.76
C PRO A 77 -7.55 3.10 -6.58
N LYS A 78 -8.16 2.88 -5.41
CA LYS A 78 -7.45 2.38 -4.24
C LYS A 78 -7.62 0.86 -4.19
N ILE A 79 -6.50 0.15 -4.14
CA ILE A 79 -6.49 -1.30 -4.08
C ILE A 79 -5.63 -1.79 -2.93
N CYS A 80 -5.88 -3.02 -2.47
CA CYS A 80 -5.04 -3.65 -1.45
C CYS A 80 -3.69 -4.07 -2.05
N GLN A 81 -2.60 -3.57 -1.48
CA GLN A 81 -1.22 -3.80 -1.92
C GLN A 81 -0.33 -4.21 -0.73
N CYS A 82 0.78 -4.88 -1.01
CA CYS A 82 1.75 -5.23 0.03
C CYS A 82 2.53 -4.01 0.47
N GLN A 83 2.79 -3.91 1.77
CA GLN A 83 3.64 -2.87 2.36
C GLN A 83 5.07 -2.97 1.84
N PHE A 84 5.80 -1.86 1.95
CA PHE A 84 7.22 -1.83 1.58
C PHE A 84 8.01 -2.91 2.34
N GLY A 85 8.89 -3.63 1.63
CA GLY A 85 9.62 -4.78 2.17
C GLY A 85 8.90 -6.13 2.01
N PHE A 86 7.67 -6.14 1.49
CA PHE A 86 6.90 -7.34 1.20
C PHE A 86 6.56 -7.45 -0.29
N ASN A 87 6.68 -8.65 -0.84
CA ASN A 87 6.25 -8.97 -2.20
C ASN A 87 5.02 -9.86 -2.18
N MET A 88 4.17 -9.66 -3.18
CA MET A 88 2.97 -10.46 -3.37
C MET A 88 3.35 -11.81 -4.00
N LYS A 89 3.06 -12.92 -3.30
CA LYS A 89 3.29 -14.28 -3.80
C LYS A 89 2.02 -15.12 -3.65
N SER A 90 1.72 -15.93 -4.66
CA SER A 90 0.66 -16.93 -4.57
C SER A 90 1.20 -18.18 -3.88
N HIS A 91 0.57 -18.57 -2.77
CA HIS A 91 0.87 -19.78 -2.01
C HIS A 91 -0.43 -20.55 -1.80
N ASP A 92 -0.49 -21.81 -2.22
CA ASP A 92 -1.67 -22.68 -2.05
C ASP A 92 -3.02 -22.03 -2.46
N LYS A 93 -3.04 -21.37 -3.63
CA LYS A 93 -4.22 -20.65 -4.18
C LYS A 93 -4.64 -19.39 -3.40
N GLN A 94 -3.88 -18.97 -2.38
CA GLN A 94 -4.07 -17.70 -1.71
C GLN A 94 -2.89 -16.77 -2.00
N THR A 95 -3.20 -15.54 -2.38
CA THR A 95 -2.18 -14.50 -2.58
C THR A 95 -1.85 -13.89 -1.23
N ARG A 96 -0.57 -13.83 -0.85
CA ARG A 96 -0.11 -13.26 0.43
C ARG A 96 1.09 -12.34 0.23
N CYS A 97 1.29 -11.45 1.18
CA CYS A 97 2.46 -10.60 1.26
C CYS A 97 3.55 -11.34 2.04
N ILE A 98 4.62 -11.71 1.34
CA ILE A 98 5.78 -12.38 1.91
C ILE A 98 6.94 -11.40 2.02
N GLU A 99 7.72 -11.51 3.09
CA GLU A 99 8.90 -10.68 3.28
C GLU A 99 9.90 -10.91 2.14
N ILE A 100 10.46 -9.83 1.63
CA ILE A 100 11.51 -9.90 0.62
C ILE A 100 12.82 -10.16 1.38
N PRO A 101 13.44 -11.34 1.23
CA PRO A 101 14.75 -11.56 1.82
C PRO A 101 15.71 -10.50 1.25
N ASN A 102 16.40 -9.79 2.14
CA ASN A 102 17.32 -8.69 1.83
C ASN A 102 16.69 -7.34 1.41
N ALA A 103 15.42 -7.04 1.76
CA ALA A 103 14.85 -5.69 1.56
C ALA A 103 15.67 -4.56 2.21
N PHE A 104 16.45 -4.88 3.24
CA PHE A 104 17.39 -4.00 3.95
C PHE A 104 18.86 -4.49 3.86
N GLY A 105 19.18 -5.28 2.83
CA GLY A 105 20.52 -5.85 2.63
C GLY A 105 21.20 -5.24 1.42
N THR A 106 21.77 -4.04 1.58
CA THR A 106 22.52 -3.24 0.59
C THR A 106 21.79 -2.94 -0.72
N PRO A 107 21.90 -1.73 -1.29
CA PRO A 107 21.49 -1.56 -2.67
C PRO A 107 22.41 -2.46 -3.50
N LEU A 108 21.88 -3.57 -4.02
CA LEU A 108 22.50 -4.30 -5.10
C LEU A 108 22.36 -3.42 -6.35
N PHE A 109 23.12 -2.32 -6.37
CA PHE A 109 23.53 -1.68 -7.60
C PHE A 109 24.33 -2.76 -8.31
N ASP A 110 23.68 -3.43 -9.25
CA ASP A 110 24.37 -4.27 -10.21
C ASP A 110 25.45 -3.38 -10.85
N SER A 111 26.70 -3.68 -10.49
CA SER A 111 27.90 -2.88 -10.79
C SER A 111 28.31 -3.07 -12.25
N ARG A 112 27.31 -3.04 -13.15
CA ARG A 112 27.47 -3.06 -14.60
C ARG A 112 26.88 -1.84 -15.29
N ASP A 113 26.01 -1.08 -14.63
CA ASP A 113 25.36 0.10 -15.23
C ASP A 113 25.82 1.46 -14.65
N THR A 114 26.77 1.47 -13.70
CA THR A 114 27.32 2.73 -13.15
C THR A 114 28.31 3.41 -14.09
N VAL A 115 28.88 2.67 -15.04
CA VAL A 115 29.88 3.19 -15.99
C VAL A 115 29.29 4.12 -17.06
N PRO A 116 28.13 3.84 -17.71
CA PRO A 116 27.59 4.73 -18.75
C PRO A 116 27.03 6.06 -18.22
N ILE A 117 26.48 6.10 -17.00
CA ILE A 117 25.84 7.31 -16.47
C ILE A 117 26.90 8.34 -16.04
N VAL A 118 27.95 7.91 -15.35
CA VAL A 118 29.02 8.80 -14.88
C VAL A 118 29.87 9.33 -16.04
N MET A 119 30.10 8.49 -17.07
CA MET A 119 30.78 8.94 -18.30
C MET A 119 29.94 9.91 -19.14
N GLY A 120 28.61 9.76 -19.15
CA GLY A 120 27.71 10.70 -19.82
C GLY A 120 27.75 12.11 -19.21
N CYS A 121 27.75 12.20 -17.87
CA CYS A 121 27.85 13.50 -17.18
C CYS A 121 29.23 14.17 -17.36
N LEU A 122 30.32 13.39 -17.38
CA LEU A 122 31.67 13.91 -17.66
C LEU A 122 31.80 14.44 -19.09
N ALA A 123 31.23 13.74 -20.09
CA ALA A 123 31.24 14.19 -21.48
C ALA A 123 30.41 15.48 -21.68
N ALA A 124 29.23 15.57 -21.07
CA ALA A 124 28.40 16.77 -21.13
C ALA A 124 29.07 17.97 -20.45
N GLY A 125 29.74 17.75 -19.30
CA GLY A 125 30.50 18.78 -18.60
C GLY A 125 31.69 19.30 -19.42
N LEU A 126 32.45 18.41 -20.06
CA LEU A 126 33.59 18.80 -20.90
C LEU A 126 33.16 19.53 -22.18
N ALA A 127 32.03 19.16 -22.79
CA ALA A 127 31.48 19.86 -23.96
C ALA A 127 31.06 21.30 -23.64
N LEU A 128 30.44 21.53 -22.47
CA LEU A 128 30.09 22.87 -22.00
C LEU A 128 31.34 23.75 -21.79
N VAL A 129 32.39 23.20 -21.19
CA VAL A 129 33.65 23.94 -20.96
C VAL A 129 34.34 24.29 -22.28
N ALA A 130 34.34 23.39 -23.27
CA ALA A 130 34.91 23.65 -24.59
C ALA A 130 34.13 24.73 -25.36
N CYS A 131 32.79 24.72 -25.31
CA CYS A 131 31.96 25.77 -25.91
C CYS A 131 32.20 27.13 -25.25
N CYS A 132 32.32 27.18 -23.92
CA CYS A 132 32.61 28.43 -23.21
C CYS A 132 34.01 28.98 -23.54
N ALA A 133 35.03 28.12 -23.67
CA ALA A 133 36.37 28.55 -24.05
C ALA A 133 36.44 29.06 -25.50
N GLY A 134 35.70 28.45 -26.44
CA GLY A 134 35.61 28.91 -27.82
C GLY A 134 34.93 30.28 -27.96
N ILE A 135 33.87 30.54 -27.19
CA ILE A 135 33.18 31.84 -27.18
C ILE A 135 34.10 32.94 -26.62
N VAL A 136 34.88 32.64 -25.58
CA VAL A 136 35.82 33.60 -24.98
C VAL A 136 36.99 33.93 -25.92
N GLN A 137 37.42 32.99 -26.77
CA GLN A 137 38.43 33.27 -27.81
C GLN A 137 37.89 34.08 -29.00
N LEU A 138 36.59 33.99 -29.29
CA LEU A 138 35.92 34.78 -30.34
C LEU A 138 35.58 36.22 -29.91
N LEU A 139 35.53 36.49 -28.61
CA LEU A 139 35.27 37.81 -28.02
C LEU A 139 36.54 38.59 -27.65
N ARG A 140 37.71 38.09 -28.04
CA ARG A 140 39.01 38.73 -27.89
C ARG A 140 39.57 39.12 -29.25
#